data_AF-A0AA49FKM5-F1
#
_entry.id   AF-A0AA49FKM5-F1
#
_cell.length_a   1.000
_cell.length_b   1.000
_cell.length_c   1.000
_cell.angle_alpha   90.00
_cell.angle_beta   90.00
_cell.angle_gamma   90.00
#
_symmetry.space_group_name_H-M   'P 1'
#
loop_
_entity.id
_entity.type
_entity.pdbx_description
1 polymer ?
#
loop_
_entity_poly.entity_id
_entity_poly.type
_entity_poly.pdbx_seq_one_letter_code
_entity_poly.pdbx_strand_id
1 'polypeptide(L)' 'MKRKVYIETSVISYLTARPSNDAIKSACQQITRLWWDTGRASVSAFISPYVVEEASAGDPLAA' A
#
# COMPACT_ATOMS: atom_id res chain seq x y z
N MET A 1 -7.53 0.06 22.91
CA MET A 1 -7.00 1.16 22.07
C MET A 1 -6.44 0.56 20.79
N LYS A 2 -6.68 1.16 19.61
CA LYS A 2 -6.11 0.67 18.34
C LYS A 2 -4.67 1.17 18.18
N ARG A 3 -3.75 0.31 17.74
CA ARG A 3 -2.38 0.71 17.39
C ARG A 3 -2.42 1.73 16.25
N LYS A 4 -1.67 2.83 16.38
CA LYS A 4 -1.50 3.79 15.28
C LYS A 4 -0.44 3.28 14.32
N VAL A 5 -0.76 3.26 13.03
CA VAL A 5 0.14 2.78 11.97
C VAL A 5 0.22 3.82 10.87
N TYR A 6 1.43 4.26 10.54
CA TYR A 6 1.68 5.10 9.39
C TYR A 6 1.79 4.23 8.14
N ILE A 7 1.14 4.64 7.05
CA ILE A 7 1.21 3.94 5.76
C ILE A 7 2.02 4.80 4.79
N GLU A 8 3.12 4.24 4.28
CA GLU A 8 3.96 4.87 3.26
C GLU A 8 3.42 4.63 1.85
N THR A 9 3.84 5.47 0.89
CA THR A 9 3.40 5.39 -0.51
C THR A 9 3.68 4.02 -1.13
N SER A 10 4.83 3.40 -0.84
CA SER A 10 5.17 2.06 -1.36
C SER A 10 4.11 0.99 -1.02
N VAL A 11 3.44 1.09 0.14
CA VAL A 11 2.36 0.17 0.50
C VAL A 11 1.16 0.39 -0.43
N ILE A 12 0.81 1.65 -0.72
CA ILE A 12 -0.25 1.99 -1.67
C ILE A 12 0.11 1.49 -3.07
N SER A 13 1.35 1.71 -3.51
CA SER A 13 1.84 1.24 -4.81
C SER A 13 1.77 -0.28 -4.94
N TYR A 14 2.18 -1.04 -3.93
CA TYR A 14 2.06 -2.50 -3.96
C TYR A 14 0.62 -2.99 -3.90
N LEU A 15 -0.27 -2.24 -3.26
CA LEU A 15 -1.69 -2.60 -3.17
C LEU A 15 -2.38 -2.48 -4.53
N THR A 16 -2.12 -1.40 -5.27
CA THR A 16 -2.82 -1.08 -6.52
C THR A 16 -2.09 -1.54 -7.78
N ALA A 17 -0.78 -1.80 -7.71
CA ALA A 17 -0.02 -2.22 -8.89
C ALA A 17 -0.50 -3.56 -9.45
N ARG A 18 -0.45 -3.65 -10.79
CA ARG A 18 -0.62 -4.90 -11.53
C ARG A 18 0.31 -6.02 -11.00
N PRO A 19 -0.12 -7.29 -11.05
CA PRO A 19 0.72 -8.41 -10.68
C PRO A 19 2.07 -8.35 -11.39
N SER A 20 3.15 -8.42 -10.59
CA SER A 20 4.51 -8.38 -11.10
C SER A 20 5.06 -9.79 -11.35
N ASN A 21 5.79 -9.97 -12.45
CA ASN A 21 6.57 -11.18 -12.72
C ASN A 21 7.89 -11.22 -11.93
N ASP A 22 8.34 -10.09 -11.39
CA ASP A 22 9.45 -10.03 -10.43
C ASP A 22 8.98 -10.65 -9.10
N ALA A 23 9.69 -11.69 -8.66
CA ALA A 23 9.33 -12.48 -7.48
C ALA A 23 9.33 -11.65 -6.18
N ILE A 24 10.25 -10.69 -6.03
CA ILE A 24 10.33 -9.83 -4.84
C ILE A 24 9.13 -8.89 -4.82
N LYS A 25 8.86 -8.21 -5.94
CA LYS A 25 7.69 -7.32 -6.04
C LYS A 25 6.38 -8.08 -5.85
N SER A 26 6.27 -9.27 -6.42
CA SER A 26 5.10 -10.15 -6.25
C SER A 26 4.89 -10.51 -4.77
N ALA A 27 5.94 -10.88 -4.05
CA ALA A 27 5.87 -11.16 -2.62
C ALA A 27 5.42 -9.91 -1.81
N CYS A 28 5.97 -8.73 -2.11
CA CYS A 28 5.55 -7.48 -1.48
C CYS A 28 4.06 -7.17 -1.76
N GLN A 29 3.59 -7.34 -2.99
CA GLN A 29 2.18 -7.16 -3.36
C GLN A 29 1.28 -8.11 -2.57
N GLN A 30 1.66 -9.39 -2.45
CA GLN A 30 0.89 -10.39 -1.70
C GLN A 30 0.83 -10.07 -0.21
N ILE A 31 1.97 -9.72 0.41
CA ILE A 31 2.03 -9.34 1.83
C ILE A 31 1.19 -8.10 2.10
N THR A 32 1.30 -7.08 1.25
CA THR A 32 0.51 -5.86 1.35
C THR A 32 -0.99 -6.15 1.27
N ARG A 33 -1.45 -6.95 0.30
CA ARG A 33 -2.87 -7.32 0.16
C ARG A 33 -3.37 -8.11 1.36
N LEU A 34 -2.62 -9.11 1.80
CA LEU A 34 -2.96 -9.90 2.98
C LEU A 34 -3.13 -9.03 4.23
N TRP A 35 -2.18 -8.11 4.46
CA TRP A 35 -2.28 -7.17 5.57
C TRP A 35 -3.43 -6.18 5.39
N TRP A 36 -3.68 -5.73 4.17
CA TRP A 36 -4.79 -4.82 3.87
C TRP A 36 -6.14 -5.44 4.20
N ASP A 37 -6.35 -6.70 3.81
CA ASP A 37 -7.62 -7.41 4.01
C ASP A 37 -7.83 -7.81 5.47
N THR A 38 -6.77 -8.26 6.15
CA THR A 38 -6.89 -8.87 7.49
C THR A 38 -6.51 -7.92 8.63
N GLY A 39 -5.56 -7.02 8.39
CA GLY A 39 -4.92 -6.20 9.42
C GLY A 39 -5.41 -4.75 9.45
N ARG A 40 -5.69 -4.14 8.30
CA ARG A 40 -5.96 -2.70 8.17
C ARG A 40 -7.13 -2.20 9.03
N ALA A 41 -8.18 -3.01 9.19
CA ALA A 41 -9.36 -2.65 9.99
C ALA A 41 -9.09 -2.66 11.52
N SER A 42 -8.08 -3.41 11.96
CA SER A 42 -7.70 -3.55 13.37
C SER A 42 -6.88 -2.37 13.90
N VAL A 43 -6.30 -1.55 13.00
CA VAL A 43 -5.42 -0.42 13.35
C VAL A 43 -6.07 0.93 13.07
N SER A 44 -5.54 1.96 13.72
CA SER A 44 -5.82 3.36 13.36
C SER A 44 -4.76 3.82 12.37
N ALA A 45 -4.99 3.57 11.08
CA ALA A 45 -4.01 3.94 10.07
C ALA A 45 -4.12 5.41 9.64
N PHE A 46 -2.99 6.01 9.31
CA PHE A 46 -2.88 7.38 8.83
C PHE A 46 -1.77 7.51 7.79
N ILE A 47 -1.82 8.57 7.00
CA ILE A 47 -0.85 8.92 5.96
C ILE A 47 -0.45 10.39 6.09
N SER A 48 0.64 10.79 5.45
CA SER A 48 1.05 12.20 5.36
C SER A 48 0.51 12.80 4.06
N PRO A 49 0.43 14.14 3.95
CA PRO A 49 0.12 14.80 2.68
C PRO A 49 1.05 14.39 1.53
N TYR A 50 2.33 14.14 1.82
CA TYR A 50 3.30 13.70 0.82
C TYR A 50 2.97 12.33 0.19
N VAL A 51 2.32 11.43 0.94
CA VAL A 51 1.84 10.16 0.39
C VAL A 51 0.76 10.41 -0.68
N VAL A 52 -0.09 11.42 -0.48
CA VAL A 52 -1.11 11.80 -1.47
C VAL A 52 -0.44 12.42 -2.70
N GLU A 53 0.53 13.32 -2.50
CA GLU A 53 1.28 13.95 -3.60
C GLU A 53 2.01 12.92 -4.47
N GLU A 54 2.77 12.01 -3.86
CA GLU A 54 3.53 10.99 -4.58
C GLU A 54 2.61 9.99 -5.30
N ALA A 55 1.56 9.51 -4.62
CA ALA A 55 0.60 8.59 -5.24
C ALA A 55 -0.15 9.24 -6.42
N SER A 56 -0.45 10.54 -6.32
CA SER A 56 -1.13 11.29 -7.39
C SER A 56 -0.22 11.60 -8.58
N ALA A 57 1.10 11.60 -8.38
CA ALA A 57 2.09 11.76 -9.44
C ALA A 57 2.37 10.46 -10.23
N GLY A 58 1.81 9.32 -9.79
CA GLY A 58 1.92 8.05 -10.49
C GLY A 58 1.15 8.01 -11.82
N ASP A 59 1.44 7.00 -12.64
CA ASP A 59 0.72 6.76 -13.91
C ASP A 59 -0.72 6.28 -13.62
N PRO A 60 -1.77 7.01 -14.03
CA PRO A 60 -3.17 6.62 -13.83
C PRO A 60 -3.53 5.28 -14.50
N LEU A 61 -2.77 4.86 -15.51
CA LEU A 61 -2.95 3.61 -16.23
C LEU A 61 -2.06 2.48 -15.68
N ALA A 62 -1.39 2.65 -14.53
CA ALA A 62 -0.55 1.63 -13.92
C ALA A 62 -1.29 0.62 -13.02
N ALA A 63 -2.52 0.95 -12.60
CA ALA A 63 -3.39 0.08 -11.80
C ALA A 63 -4.01 -1.06 -12.62
#